data_AF-A0A0Q4IBY9-F1
#
_entry.id   AF-A0A0Q4IBY9-F1
#
_cell.length_a   1.000
_cell.length_b   1.000
_cell.length_c   1.000
_cell.angle_alpha   90.00
_cell.angle_beta   90.00
_cell.angle_gamma   90.00
#
_symmetry.space_group_name_H-M   'P 1'
#
loop_
_entity.id
_entity.type
_entity.pdbx_description
1 polymer ?
#
loop_
_entity_poly.entity_id
_entity_poly.type
_entity_poly.pdbx_seq_one_letter_code
_entity_poly.pdbx_strand_id
1 'polypeptide(L)' 'MKDKKAPAMKILDAQDKELMSVRRIAREGNALIIRGKIFGAMPMVAKLTPAEARAALKLLDLRTILFLLSFLFRR' A
#
# COMPACT_ATOMS: atom_id res chain seq x y z
N MET A 1 -15.21 25.26 2.01
CA MET A 1 -13.81 24.92 1.65
C MET A 1 -13.67 23.41 1.69
N LYS A 2 -13.47 22.73 0.55
CA LYS A 2 -13.16 21.30 0.54
C LYS A 2 -11.67 21.17 0.88
N ASP A 3 -11.36 20.76 2.11
CA ASP A 3 -10.01 20.38 2.51
C ASP A 3 -9.48 19.36 1.50
N LYS A 4 -8.52 19.78 0.67
CA LYS A 4 -7.77 18.86 -0.18
C LYS A 4 -6.94 17.98 0.74
N LYS A 5 -7.54 16.89 1.24
CA LYS A 5 -6.83 15.82 1.94
C LYS A 5 -5.68 15.38 1.04
N ALA A 6 -4.46 15.42 1.58
CA ALA A 6 -3.28 14.91 0.90
C ALA A 6 -3.58 13.51 0.32
N PRO A 7 -3.07 13.16 -0.87
CA PRO A 7 -3.32 11.86 -1.48
C PRO A 7 -2.90 10.77 -0.51
N ALA A 8 -3.89 10.01 -0.01
CA ALA A 8 -3.68 8.92 0.92
C ALA A 8 -4.29 7.66 0.28
N MET A 9 -3.43 6.67 0.06
CA MET A 9 -3.88 5.36 -0.43
C MET A 9 -4.60 4.64 0.71
N LYS A 10 -5.72 3.98 0.40
CA LYS A 10 -6.47 3.15 1.34
C LYS A 10 -6.34 1.69 0.95
N ILE A 11 -6.10 0.85 1.94
CA ILE A 11 -6.28 -0.59 1.84
C ILE A 11 -7.66 -0.87 2.43
N LEU A 12 -8.48 -1.60 1.67
CA LEU A 12 -9.83 -1.97 2.07
C LEU A 12 -9.85 -3.41 2.61
N ASP A 13 -10.81 -3.72 3.48
CA ASP A 13 -11.10 -5.09 3.90
C ASP A 13 -12.05 -5.80 2.91
N ALA A 14 -12.50 -7.00 3.26
CA ALA A 14 -13.41 -7.80 2.43
C ALA A 14 -14.83 -7.21 2.31
N GLN A 15 -15.14 -6.14 3.07
CA GLN A 15 -16.41 -5.44 3.11
C GLN A 15 -16.28 -4.02 2.53
N ASP A 16 -15.20 -3.75 1.79
CA ASP A 16 -14.86 -2.45 1.20
C ASP A 16 -14.70 -1.31 2.23
N LYS A 17 -14.50 -1.64 3.52
CA LYS A 17 -14.26 -0.66 4.57
C LYS A 17 -12.77 -0.36 4.69
N GLU A 18 -12.46 0.83 5.19
CA GLU A 18 -11.07 1.26 5.37
C GLU A 18 -10.35 0.42 6.45
N LEU A 19 -9.41 -0.41 6.01
CA LEU A 19 -8.55 -1.22 6.87
C LEU A 19 -7.29 -0.45 7.27
N MET A 20 -6.59 0.13 6.29
CA MET A 20 -5.36 0.90 6.51
C MET A 20 -5.32 2.13 5.60
N SER A 21 -4.92 3.27 6.15
CA SER A 21 -4.56 4.46 5.37
C SER A 21 -3.05 4.63 5.31
N VAL A 22 -2.50 4.65 4.10
CA VAL A 22 -1.08 4.93 3.85
C VAL A 22 -0.92 6.42 3.57
N ARG A 23 -0.14 7.10 4.42
CA ARG A 23 0.12 8.54 4.30
C ARG A 23 1.44 8.85 3.63
N ARG A 24 2.44 7.98 3.81
CA ARG A 24 3.78 8.18 3.25
C ARG A 24 4.49 6.86 3.04
N ILE A 25 5.12 6.74 1.89
CA ILE A 25 6.11 5.69 1.60
C ILE A 25 7.46 6.41 1.48
N ALA A 26 8.46 5.94 2.21
CA ALA A 26 9.81 6.50 2.22
C ALA A 26 10.85 5.38 2.16
N ARG A 27 12.03 5.68 1.64
CA ARG A 27 13.18 4.77 1.69
C ARG A 27 13.99 5.06 2.95
N GLU A 28 14.44 4.01 3.62
CA GLU A 28 15.38 4.07 4.74
C GLU A 28 16.45 3.00 4.56
N GLY A 29 17.65 3.42 4.16
CA GLY A 29 18.74 2.51 3.78
C GLY A 29 18.31 1.58 2.64
N ASN A 30 18.22 0.29 2.93
CA ASN A 30 17.80 -0.76 2.00
C ASN A 30 16.34 -1.20 2.20
N ALA A 31 15.57 -0.51 3.04
CA ALA A 31 14.18 -0.83 3.31
C ALA A 31 13.23 0.28 2.81
N LEU A 32 11.99 -0.12 2.56
CA LEU A 32 10.87 0.78 2.33
C LEU A 32 10.05 0.89 3.61
N ILE A 33 9.83 2.11 4.08
CA ILE A 33 9.05 2.45 5.27
C ILE A 33 7.71 3.00 4.83
N ILE A 34 6.65 2.33 5.23
CA ILE A 34 5.26 2.69 4.95
C ILE A 34 4.66 3.19 6.25
N ARG A 35 4.30 4.48 6.29
CA ARG A 35 3.67 5.11 7.44
C ARG A 35 2.19 5.30 7.19
N GLY A 36 1.38 4.89 8.15
CA GLY A 36 -0.06 4.92 8.02
C GLY A 36 -0.82 4.83 9.33
N LYS A 37 -2.12 4.65 9.21
CA LYS A 37 -2.98 4.28 10.33
C LYS A 37 -3.75 3.01 9.98
N ILE A 38 -3.82 2.07 10.91
CA ILE A 38 -4.74 0.92 10.84
C ILE A 38 -6.01 1.28 11.62
N PHE A 39 -7.17 0.89 11.10
CA PHE A 39 -8.48 1.12 11.72
C PHE A 39 -8.71 2.60 12.11
N GLY A 40 -8.27 3.53 11.26
CA GLY A 40 -8.49 4.98 11.40
C GLY A 40 -7.66 5.71 12.47
N ALA A 41 -7.24 5.04 13.54
CA ALA A 41 -6.62 5.70 14.70
C ALA A 41 -5.23 5.16 15.08
N MET A 42 -4.93 3.87 14.88
CA MET A 42 -3.68 3.28 15.37
C MET A 42 -2.52 3.62 14.43
N PRO A 43 -1.53 4.43 14.85
CA PRO A 43 -0.38 4.71 14.01
C PRO A 43 0.43 3.43 13.80
N MET A 44 0.79 3.14 12.55
CA MET A 44 1.65 2.00 12.22
C MET A 44 2.80 2.45 11.32
N VAL A 45 3.97 1.87 11.57
CA VAL A 45 5.12 1.90 10.68
C VAL A 45 5.38 0.47 10.19
N ALA A 46 5.14 0.22 8.90
CA ALA A 46 5.48 -1.03 8.26
C ALA A 46 6.84 -0.90 7.53
N LYS A 47 7.67 -1.94 7.63
CA LYS A 47 8.99 -2.00 7.02
C LYS A 47 9.04 -3.14 6.02
N LEU A 48 9.29 -2.82 4.76
CA LEU A 48 9.49 -3.78 3.68
C LEU A 48 10.99 -3.88 3.38
N THR A 49 11.58 -5.04 3.66
CA THR A 49 12.99 -5.31 3.35
C THR A 49 13.14 -5.88 1.92
N PRO A 50 14.35 -5.94 1.36
CA PRO A 50 14.55 -6.56 0.04
C PRO A 50 14.16 -8.05 0.00
N ALA A 51 14.29 -8.76 1.12
CA ALA A 51 13.85 -10.15 1.23
C ALA A 51 12.32 -10.25 1.13
N GLU A 52 11.60 -9.44 1.89
CA GLU A 52 10.13 -9.36 1.84
C GLU A 52 9.62 -8.90 0.48
N ALA A 53 10.29 -7.92 -0.15
CA ALA A 53 9.94 -7.47 -1.49
C ALA A 53 10.06 -8.60 -2.52
N ARG A 54 11.13 -9.41 -2.45
CA ARG A 54 11.30 -10.59 -3.32
C ARG A 54 10.26 -11.67 -3.02
N ALA A 55 9.91 -11.88 -1.76
CA ALA A 55 8.85 -12.81 -1.38
C ALA A 55 7.50 -12.36 -1.98
N ALA A 56 7.16 -11.08 -1.86
CA ALA A 56 5.97 -10.50 -2.46
C ALA A 56 5.94 -10.68 -3.99
N LEU A 57 7.08 -10.46 -4.68
CA LEU A 57 7.17 -10.71 -6.12
C LEU A 57 6.95 -12.18 -6.50
N LYS A 58 7.37 -13.13 -5.67
CA LYS A 58 7.12 -14.56 -5.90
C LYS A 58 5.66 -14.97 -5.72
N LEU A 59 4.87 -14.18 -4.98
CA LEU A 59 3.43 -14.41 -4.83
C LEU A 59 2.64 -13.96 -6.08
N LEU A 60 3.27 -13.18 -6.97
CA LEU A 60 2.65 -12.72 -8.21
C LEU A 60 2.88 -13.74 -9.32
N ASP A 61 1.81 -14.27 -9.89
CA ASP A 61 1.85 -15.04 -11.13
C ASP A 61 1.78 -14.11 -12.36
N LEU A 62 2.13 -14.62 -13.53
CA LEU A 62 2.17 -13.84 -14.78
C LEU A 62 0.82 -13.17 -15.07
N ARG A 63 -0.30 -13.84 -14.74
CA ARG A 63 -1.65 -13.30 -14.92
C ARG A 63 -1.90 -12.11 -13.99
N THR A 64 -1.55 -12.21 -12.71
CA THR A 64 -1.70 -11.08 -11.78
C THR A 64 -0.79 -9.92 -12.14
N ILE A 65 0.43 -10.17 -12.64
CA ILE A 65 1.33 -9.11 -13.13
C ILE A 65 0.69 -8.35 -14.29
N LEU A 66 0.16 -9.05 -15.31
CA LEU A 66 -0.54 -8.43 -16.44
C LEU A 66 -1.79 -7.67 -15.98
N PHE A 67 -2.53 -8.23 -15.02
CA PHE A 67 -3.68 -7.54 -14.42
C PHE A 67 -3.26 -6.24 -13.73
N LEU A 68 -2.23 -6.27 -12.86
CA LEU A 68 -1.70 -5.09 -12.16
C LEU A 68 -1.26 -3.98 -13.13
N LEU A 69 -0.60 -4.36 -14.23
CA LEU A 69 -0.23 -3.41 -15.29
C LEU A 69 -1.47 -2.76 -15.91
N SER A 70 -2.52 -3.53 -16.20
CA SER A 70 -3.78 -2.99 -16.72
C SER A 70 -4.59 -2.21 -15.68
N PHE A 71 -4.48 -2.58 -14.40
CA PHE A 71 -5.26 -2.06 -13.28
C PHE A 71 -5.00 -0.58 -13.04
N LEU A 72 -3.74 -0.14 -13.20
CA LEU A 72 -3.37 1.27 -13.09
C LEU A 72 -4.07 2.19 -14.11
N PHE A 73 -4.65 1.64 -15.18
CA PHE A 73 -5.36 2.38 -16.22
C PHE A 73 -6.88 2.17 -16.20
N ARG A 74 -7.39 1.34 -15.29
CA ARG A 74 -8.83 1.12 -15.13
C ARG A 74 -9.47 2.27 -14.35
N ARG A 75 -10.66 2.68 -14.76
CA ARG A 75 -11.44 3.78 -14.17
C ARG A 75 -12.33 3.29 -13.04
#